data_AF-A0A968Y9W8-F1
#
_entry.id   AF-A0A968Y9W8-F1
#
_cell.length_a   1.000
_cell.length_b   1.000
_cell.length_c   1.000
_cell.angle_alpha   90.00
_cell.angle_beta   90.00
_cell.angle_gamma   90.00
#
_symmetry.space_group_name_H-M   'P 1'
#
loop_
_entity.id
_entity.type
_entity.pdbx_description
1 polymer ?
#
loop_
_entity_poly.entity_id
_entity_poly.type
_entity_poly.pdbx_seq_one_letter_code
_entity_poly.pdbx_strand_id
1 'polypeptide(L)'
;CPGCKNIEPTLSQLKQEYADKAHFVVLDVTDKAKLKETEASAEKLGLSQFLETTKSKTSTVAIVDPATGKILAMFKNNPNKADYTKVLDAALAGA
;
A
#
# COMPACT_ATOMS: atom_id res chain seq x y z
N CYS A 1 -10.03 -2.96 -13.50
CA CYS A 1 -8.86 -2.06 -13.41
C CYS A 1 -7.64 -2.72 -14.07
N PRO A 2 -7.19 -2.26 -15.26
CA PRO A 2 -6.05 -2.85 -15.97
C PRO A 2 -4.73 -2.75 -15.20
N GLY A 3 -4.47 -1.60 -14.55
CA GLY A 3 -3.26 -1.43 -13.75
C GLY A 3 -3.23 -2.33 -12.51
N CYS A 4 -4.39 -2.62 -11.92
CA CYS A 4 -4.50 -3.54 -10.79
C CYS A 4 -4.09 -4.96 -11.22
N LYS A 5 -4.56 -5.42 -12.39
CA LYS A 5 -4.13 -6.72 -12.96
C LYS A 5 -2.63 -6.77 -13.28
N ASN A 6 -2.05 -5.64 -13.68
CA ASN A 6 -0.62 -5.55 -13.99
C ASN A 6 0.27 -5.71 -12.75
N ILE A 7 -0.15 -5.14 -11.60
CA ILE A 7 0.63 -5.18 -10.36
C ILE A 7 0.27 -6.35 -9.43
N GLU A 8 -0.91 -6.96 -9.60
CA GLU A 8 -1.40 -8.10 -8.81
C GLU A 8 -0.38 -9.23 -8.61
N PRO A 9 0.33 -9.75 -9.64
CA PRO A 9 1.30 -10.82 -9.43
C PRO A 9 2.46 -10.37 -8.54
N THR A 10 2.94 -9.14 -8.73
CA THR A 10 4.03 -8.57 -7.93
C THR A 10 3.61 -8.38 -6.47
N LEU A 11 2.41 -7.83 -6.23
CA LEU A 11 1.89 -7.64 -4.88
C LEU A 11 1.62 -8.97 -4.17
N SER A 12 1.18 -9.99 -4.91
CA SER A 12 0.97 -11.34 -4.37
C SER A 12 2.27 -11.97 -3.90
N GLN A 13 3.35 -11.84 -4.70
CA GLN A 13 4.68 -12.30 -4.31
C GLN A 13 5.21 -11.56 -3.08
N LEU A 14 5.08 -10.23 -3.04
CA LEU A 14 5.48 -9.43 -1.88
C LEU A 14 4.70 -9.81 -0.62
N LYS A 15 3.39 -10.06 -0.75
CA LYS A 15 2.56 -10.49 0.37
C LYS A 15 3.02 -11.83 0.94
N GLN A 16 3.47 -12.76 0.09
CA GLN A 16 4.02 -14.04 0.55
C GLN A 16 5.40 -13.88 1.20
N GLU A 17 6.27 -13.06 0.62
CA GLU A 17 7.66 -12.89 1.06
C GLU A 17 7.80 -12.07 2.34
N TYR A 18 6.88 -11.12 2.58
CA TYR A 18 6.88 -10.21 3.73
C TYR A 18 5.68 -10.43 4.67
N ALA A 19 4.96 -11.55 4.55
CA ALA A 19 3.76 -11.83 5.36
C ALA A 19 3.99 -11.65 6.87
N ASP A 20 5.14 -12.12 7.36
CA ASP A 20 5.53 -12.07 8.77
C ASP A 20 6.31 -10.80 9.16
N LYS A 21 6.56 -9.90 8.20
CA LYS A 21 7.44 -8.72 8.37
C LYS A 21 6.74 -7.39 8.10
N ALA A 22 5.66 -7.38 7.32
CA ALA A 22 4.95 -6.18 6.92
C ALA A 22 3.43 -6.39 6.93
N HIS A 23 2.69 -5.33 7.26
CA HIS A 23 1.24 -5.33 7.18
C HIS A 23 0.77 -4.89 5.80
N PHE A 24 -0.02 -5.74 5.15
CA PHE A 24 -0.62 -5.46 3.85
C PHE A 24 -2.04 -4.97 4.02
N VAL A 25 -2.26 -3.68 3.74
CA VAL A 25 -3.57 -3.02 3.85
C VAL A 25 -4.10 -2.72 2.45
N VAL A 26 -5.33 -3.12 2.18
CA VAL A 26 -6.02 -2.83 0.92
C VAL A 26 -7.05 -1.74 1.16
N LEU A 27 -6.87 -0.60 0.50
CA LEU A 27 -7.84 0.50 0.55
C LEU A 27 -8.76 0.38 -0.67
N ASP A 28 -9.96 -0.16 -0.47
CA ASP A 28 -10.93 -0.38 -1.54
C ASP A 28 -11.80 0.88 -1.76
N VAL A 29 -11.42 1.68 -2.75
CA VAL A 29 -12.13 2.91 -3.16
C VAL A 29 -13.14 2.67 -4.29
N THR A 30 -13.41 1.41 -4.63
CA THR A 30 -14.27 1.07 -5.79
C THR A 30 -15.76 1.17 -5.48
N ASP A 31 -16.14 1.19 -4.21
CA ASP A 31 -17.52 1.26 -3.76
C ASP A 31 -17.70 2.29 -2.63
N LYS A 32 -18.79 3.07 -2.67
CA LYS A 32 -19.05 4.12 -1.68
C LYS A 32 -19.33 3.58 -0.28
N ALA A 33 -19.91 2.39 -0.15
CA ALA A 33 -20.12 1.75 1.14
C ALA A 33 -18.79 1.26 1.73
N LYS A 34 -17.91 0.70 0.89
CA LYS A 34 -16.55 0.29 1.29
C LYS A 34 -15.62 1.47 1.60
N LEU A 35 -15.86 2.63 0.99
CA LEU A 35 -15.06 3.82 1.26
C LEU A 35 -15.12 4.23 2.73
N LYS A 36 -16.31 4.20 3.38
CA LYS A 36 -16.42 4.53 4.80
C LYS A 36 -15.64 3.59 5.72
N GLU A 37 -15.67 2.28 5.42
CA GLU A 37 -14.90 1.28 6.18
C GLU A 37 -13.39 1.44 5.94
N THR A 38 -13.02 1.79 4.71
CA THR A 38 -11.66 2.10 4.31
C THR A 38 -11.15 3.38 4.98
N GLU A 39 -11.97 4.42 5.09
CA GLU A 39 -11.67 5.67 5.80
C GLU A 39 -11.43 5.42 7.28
N ALA A 40 -12.31 4.65 7.95
CA ALA A 40 -12.13 4.29 9.35
C ALA A 40 -10.86 3.45 9.60
N SER A 41 -10.54 2.54 8.68
CA SER A 41 -9.31 1.74 8.75
C SER A 41 -8.07 2.61 8.51
N ALA A 42 -8.12 3.51 7.53
CA ALA A 42 -7.05 4.44 7.26
C ALA A 42 -6.80 5.36 8.46
N GLU A 43 -7.84 5.86 9.12
CA GLU A 43 -7.71 6.71 10.31
C GLU A 43 -7.01 5.99 11.47
N LYS A 44 -7.42 4.74 11.77
CA LYS A 44 -6.78 3.92 12.81
C LYS A 44 -5.30 3.65 12.54
N LEU A 45 -4.90 3.68 11.27
CA LEU A 45 -3.53 3.41 10.81
C LEU A 45 -2.74 4.70 10.54
N GLY A 46 -3.30 5.89 10.76
CA GLY A 46 -2.67 7.16 10.42
C GLY A 46 -2.55 7.42 8.91
N LEU A 47 -3.29 6.69 8.09
CA LEU A 47 -3.29 6.73 6.63
C LEU A 47 -4.36 7.64 6.03
N SER A 48 -5.12 8.40 6.83
CA SER A 48 -6.21 9.26 6.32
C SER A 48 -5.74 10.23 5.23
N GLN A 49 -4.59 10.86 5.41
CA GLN A 49 -4.02 11.80 4.43
C GLN A 49 -3.58 11.09 3.14
N PHE A 50 -3.09 9.85 3.25
CA PHE A 50 -2.79 9.01 2.08
C PHE A 50 -4.07 8.70 1.31
N LEU A 51 -5.10 8.19 1.99
CA LEU A 51 -6.38 7.88 1.35
C LEU A 51 -6.99 9.12 0.69
N GLU A 52 -6.93 10.29 1.33
CA GLU A 52 -7.46 11.53 0.75
C GLU A 52 -6.76 11.93 -0.55
N THR A 53 -5.44 11.73 -0.63
CA THR A 53 -4.63 12.08 -1.81
C THR A 53 -4.67 11.01 -2.91
N THR A 54 -5.06 9.76 -2.58
CA THR A 54 -5.12 8.64 -3.53
C THR A 54 -6.53 8.14 -3.86
N LYS A 55 -7.59 8.61 -3.19
CA LYS A 55 -8.98 8.12 -3.40
C LYS A 55 -9.48 8.19 -4.84
N SER A 56 -8.91 9.07 -5.66
CA SER A 56 -9.23 9.21 -7.08
C SER A 56 -8.32 8.41 -8.02
N LYS A 57 -7.36 7.64 -7.49
CA LYS A 57 -6.30 6.95 -8.24
C LYS A 57 -6.27 5.46 -7.89
N THR A 58 -6.50 4.60 -8.87
CA THR A 58 -6.34 3.15 -8.72
C THR A 58 -4.91 2.71 -9.06
N SER A 59 -4.54 1.47 -8.72
CA SER A 59 -3.20 0.92 -8.96
C SER A 59 -2.08 1.73 -8.30
N THR A 60 -2.37 2.39 -7.18
CA THR A 60 -1.39 3.14 -6.38
C THR A 60 -1.04 2.31 -5.16
N VAL A 61 0.24 2.14 -4.90
CA VAL A 61 0.77 1.36 -3.77
C VAL A 61 1.72 2.26 -3.01
N ALA A 62 1.51 2.40 -1.70
CA ALA A 62 2.44 3.10 -0.82
C ALA A 62 3.07 2.12 0.16
N ILE A 63 4.33 2.39 0.48
CA ILE A 63 5.02 1.79 1.63
C ILE A 63 5.07 2.88 2.68
N VAL A 64 4.55 2.58 3.87
CA VAL A 64 4.38 3.54 4.95
C VAL A 64 5.09 3.02 6.19
N ASP A 65 5.81 3.92 6.86
CA ASP A 65 6.35 3.68 8.19
C ASP A 65 5.18 3.59 9.19
N PRO A 66 4.95 2.44 9.85
CA PRO A 66 3.81 2.28 10.74
C PRO A 66 3.95 3.07 12.05
N ALA A 67 5.17 3.46 12.46
CA ALA A 67 5.41 4.21 13.69
C ALA A 67 5.12 5.70 13.50
N THR A 68 5.44 6.26 12.33
CA THR A 68 5.28 7.70 12.07
C THR A 68 4.17 8.05 11.07
N GLY A 69 3.59 7.05 10.40
CA GLY A 69 2.66 7.26 9.28
C GLY A 69 3.30 7.88 8.04
N LYS A 70 4.64 7.91 7.96
CA LYS A 70 5.35 8.58 6.86
C LYS A 70 5.40 7.68 5.64
N ILE A 71 5.06 8.24 4.48
CA ILE A 71 5.19 7.55 3.20
C ILE A 71 6.68 7.44 2.86
N LEU A 72 7.20 6.22 2.84
CA LEU A 72 8.59 5.89 2.46
C LEU A 72 8.73 5.84 0.95
N ALA A 73 7.72 5.29 0.26
CA ALA A 73 7.66 5.27 -1.19
C ALA A 73 6.21 5.19 -1.69
N MET A 74 5.98 5.68 -2.90
CA MET A 74 4.73 5.54 -3.63
C MET A 74 4.99 5.11 -5.06
N PHE A 75 4.27 4.09 -5.49
CA PHE A 75 4.35 3.55 -6.83
C PHE A 75 2.98 3.60 -7.48
N LYS A 76 2.97 3.85 -8.79
CA LYS A 76 1.75 3.82 -9.60
C LYS A 76 1.92 2.82 -10.73
N ASN A 77 1.06 1.81 -10.77
CA ASN A 77 1.06 0.76 -11.78
C ASN A 77 2.44 0.13 -11.99
N ASN A 78 3.22 -0.07 -10.93
CA ASN A 78 4.57 -0.61 -11.02
C ASN A 78 4.59 -2.14 -10.80
N PRO A 79 4.91 -2.95 -11.81
CA PRO A 79 5.03 -4.40 -11.66
C PRO A 79 6.44 -4.83 -11.21
N ASN A 80 7.41 -3.93 -11.07
CA ASN A 80 8.78 -4.31 -10.73
C ASN A 80 8.92 -4.61 -9.23
N LYS A 81 9.10 -5.89 -8.88
CA LYS A 81 9.25 -6.33 -7.49
C LYS A 81 10.43 -5.66 -6.77
N ALA A 82 11.56 -5.48 -7.48
CA ALA A 82 12.79 -4.98 -6.88
C ALA A 82 12.66 -3.55 -6.32
N ASP A 83 11.79 -2.73 -6.90
CA ASP A 83 11.54 -1.37 -6.42
C ASP A 83 10.87 -1.39 -5.04
N TYR A 84 9.99 -2.37 -4.79
CA TYR A 84 9.34 -2.54 -3.50
C TYR A 84 10.28 -3.15 -2.47
N THR A 85 10.98 -4.24 -2.82
CA THR A 85 11.88 -4.94 -1.88
C THR A 85 12.99 -4.01 -1.41
N LYS A 86 13.56 -3.19 -2.30
CA LYS A 86 14.58 -2.20 -1.92
C LYS A 86 14.12 -1.28 -0.79
N VAL A 87 12.87 -0.83 -0.83
CA VAL A 87 12.32 0.07 0.20
C VAL A 87 11.93 -0.70 1.46
N LEU A 88 11.29 -1.87 1.30
CA LEU A 88 10.91 -2.73 2.42
C LEU A 88 12.13 -3.21 3.21
N ASP A 89 13.16 -3.69 2.53
CA ASP A 89 14.39 -4.18 3.16
C ASP A 89 15.13 -3.05 3.88
N ALA A 90 15.19 -1.86 3.28
CA ALA A 90 15.77 -0.68 3.92
C ALA A 90 14.98 -0.25 5.17
N ALA A 91 13.65 -0.32 5.12
CA ALA A 91 12.79 0.01 6.27
C ALA A 91 12.95 -1.02 7.40
N LEU A 92 13.01 -2.31 7.06
CA LEU A 92 13.17 -3.40 8.03
C LEU A 92 14.56 -3.49 8.64
N ALA A 93 15.60 -3.06 7.92
CA ALA A 93 16.96 -3.01 8.46
C ALA A 93 17.17 -1.86 9.46
N GLY A 94 16.30 -0.84 9.45
CA GLY A 94 16.34 0.30 10.36
C GLY A 94 15.31 0.26 11.50
N ALA A 95 14.50 -0.80 11.57
CA ALA A 95 13.44 -1.00 12.57
C ALA A 95 13.95 -1.77 13.81
#